data_AF-A0A0R2SXV1-F1
#
_entry.id   AF-A0A0R2SXV1-F1
#
_cell.length_a   1.000
_cell.length_b   1.000
_cell.length_c   1.000
_cell.angle_alpha   90.00
_cell.angle_beta   90.00
_cell.angle_gamma   90.00
#
_symmetry.space_group_name_H-M   'P 1'
#
loop_
_entity.id
_entity.type
_entity.pdbx_description
1 polymer ?
#
loop_
_entity_poly.entity_id
_entity_poly.type
_entity_poly.pdbx_seq_one_letter_code
_entity_poly.pdbx_strand_id
1 'polypeptide(L)'
;MKVKKKLDIFNFFYSFAAVIILIGVIAKLLEWPSQDVLITLGLGIEAVVFGVSAIKFVDKKEPEVSNKLEPAKYLDKSESLTSSFMDTNSFKVNTEYNSYKGEYSKTPDYVIDAVALDPELEEISQENSNFISNEDLSEINELTQYETPSIETKIDPMTEQENKEIYIASDIAFESATDTPKSDNLFLNRFNLYLFDLKWISINPKDYDSLRVLILKVFNRELPHSSIFQLLQNTNLNLPSASIFDFKLDKPHIISIKEFRLMVLLFKTSGLEVFFEKHIVVSNSNNEYIIRKKKDNEYQIFGNVRQEILIYAQNNFSNNIFISTLLEDFKNLSHFSELDLINYFIANVSQDSYTQINDLLSIANVSSDNLLLSILNKITPIKHHFSSEQNLYELKTILKILSMFNDFSLIKNLFHSKIKFFDTENMLFDVQDLIRFKSSTLSFGPNNENEINLTDLFPSSYLDRESQIKNLTYTLLQEDYLDHEFIYTVFENLKTDNKSSIQNKLNNYLDFTNNQPNNAQLAFILLLKHSG
;
A
#
# COMPACT_ATOMS: atom_id res chain seq x y z
N MET A 1 22.21 -44.13 -26.66
CA MET A 1 21.54 -42.96 -26.03
C MET A 1 22.27 -42.63 -24.73
N LYS A 2 22.45 -41.36 -24.38
CA LYS A 2 23.33 -40.97 -23.25
C LYS A 2 22.65 -39.92 -22.37
N VAL A 3 22.44 -40.24 -21.11
CA VAL A 3 21.68 -39.40 -20.18
C VAL A 3 22.56 -38.26 -19.65
N LYS A 4 22.15 -36.99 -19.87
CA LYS A 4 22.67 -35.86 -19.07
C LYS A 4 22.11 -35.99 -17.65
N LYS A 5 22.98 -36.26 -16.65
CA LYS A 5 22.59 -36.08 -15.24
C LYS A 5 22.24 -34.61 -15.05
N LYS A 6 20.97 -34.30 -14.81
CA LYS A 6 20.55 -32.98 -14.33
C LYS A 6 21.15 -32.82 -12.93
N LEU A 7 21.94 -31.76 -12.71
CA LEU A 7 22.39 -31.43 -11.36
C LEU A 7 21.18 -30.86 -10.62
N ASP A 8 20.81 -31.42 -9.47
CA ASP A 8 19.77 -30.83 -8.63
C ASP A 8 20.30 -29.56 -7.99
N ILE A 9 20.12 -28.44 -8.71
CA ILE A 9 20.62 -27.13 -8.32
C ILE A 9 20.09 -26.74 -6.94
N PHE A 10 18.84 -27.12 -6.62
CA PHE A 10 18.22 -26.94 -5.31
C PHE A 10 18.99 -27.69 -4.21
N ASN A 11 19.32 -28.97 -4.39
CA ASN A 11 20.07 -29.74 -3.39
C ASN A 11 21.48 -29.17 -3.16
N PHE A 12 22.10 -28.62 -4.21
CA PHE A 12 23.35 -27.88 -4.10
C PHE A 12 23.17 -26.58 -3.28
N PHE A 13 22.15 -25.76 -3.57
CA PHE A 13 21.87 -24.53 -2.83
C PHE A 13 21.54 -24.78 -1.35
N TYR A 14 20.71 -25.78 -1.02
CA TYR A 14 20.42 -26.15 0.38
C TYR A 14 21.70 -26.57 1.13
N SER A 15 22.55 -27.40 0.51
CA SER A 15 23.82 -27.84 1.12
C SER A 15 24.81 -26.69 1.29
N PHE A 16 24.90 -25.79 0.32
CA PHE A 16 25.81 -24.64 0.34
C PHE A 16 25.40 -23.62 1.41
N ALA A 17 24.11 -23.30 1.52
CA ALA A 17 23.57 -22.43 2.56
C ALA A 17 23.84 -22.98 3.97
N ALA A 18 23.54 -24.27 4.20
CA ALA A 18 23.78 -24.93 5.49
C ALA A 18 25.24 -24.83 5.95
N VAL A 19 26.21 -24.96 5.03
CA VAL A 19 27.65 -24.80 5.34
C VAL A 19 27.99 -23.36 5.75
N ILE A 20 27.44 -22.36 5.06
CA ILE A 20 27.71 -20.94 5.38
C ILE A 20 27.11 -20.55 6.73
N ILE A 21 25.87 -20.97 7.02
CA ILE A 21 25.22 -20.73 8.31
C ILE A 21 26.04 -21.37 9.44
N LEU A 22 26.48 -22.62 9.27
CA LEU A 22 27.33 -23.32 10.24
C LEU A 22 28.66 -22.59 10.50
N ILE A 23 29.31 -22.06 9.46
CA ILE A 23 30.53 -21.25 9.59
C ILE A 23 30.24 -19.95 10.35
N GLY A 24 29.12 -19.26 10.05
CA GLY A 24 28.72 -18.04 10.76
C GLY A 24 28.42 -18.28 12.25
N VAL A 25 27.76 -19.39 12.59
CA VAL A 25 27.51 -19.80 13.98
C VAL A 25 28.81 -20.16 14.70
N ILE A 26 29.73 -20.89 14.06
CA ILE A 26 31.04 -21.21 14.64
C ILE A 26 31.87 -19.94 14.87
N ALA A 27 31.91 -19.01 13.90
CA ALA A 27 32.61 -17.74 14.04
C ALA A 27 32.06 -16.88 15.21
N LYS A 28 30.74 -16.96 15.47
CA LYS A 28 30.09 -16.30 16.61
C LYS A 28 30.32 -16.98 17.95
N LEU A 29 30.45 -18.31 17.99
CA LEU A 29 30.82 -19.06 19.19
C LEU A 29 32.33 -18.95 19.54
N LEU A 30 33.14 -18.46 18.61
CA LEU A 30 34.59 -18.24 18.78
C LEU A 30 34.97 -16.75 18.84
N GLU A 31 33.98 -15.84 18.97
CA GLU A 31 34.16 -14.38 19.08
C GLU A 31 35.06 -13.77 17.98
N TRP A 32 34.94 -14.23 16.74
CA TRP A 32 35.76 -13.72 15.64
C TRP A 32 35.43 -12.25 15.31
N PRO A 33 36.42 -11.41 14.95
CA PRO A 33 36.23 -9.97 14.70
C PRO A 33 35.40 -9.64 13.44
N SER A 34 34.81 -10.64 12.79
CA SER A 34 33.85 -10.48 11.68
C SER A 34 32.61 -11.38 11.85
N GLN A 35 32.35 -11.87 13.07
CA GLN A 35 31.24 -12.76 13.39
C GLN A 35 29.88 -12.22 12.93
N ASP A 36 29.61 -10.93 13.15
CA ASP A 36 28.30 -10.34 12.86
C ASP A 36 28.09 -10.16 11.35
N VAL A 37 29.17 -9.93 10.59
CA VAL A 37 29.12 -9.93 9.12
C VAL A 37 28.86 -11.35 8.59
N LEU A 38 29.58 -12.35 9.12
CA LEU A 38 29.46 -13.74 8.70
C LEU A 38 28.07 -14.33 9.02
N ILE A 39 27.51 -14.06 10.21
CA ILE A 39 26.19 -14.56 10.57
C ILE A 39 25.06 -13.79 9.86
N THR A 40 25.22 -12.48 9.61
CA THR A 40 24.24 -11.71 8.79
C THR A 40 24.21 -12.23 7.35
N LEU A 41 25.37 -12.54 6.77
CA LEU A 41 25.47 -13.13 5.43
C LEU A 41 24.90 -14.57 5.39
N GLY A 42 25.14 -15.38 6.42
CA GLY A 42 24.54 -16.71 6.57
C GLY A 42 23.02 -16.67 6.64
N LEU A 43 22.46 -15.85 7.55
CA LEU A 43 21.01 -15.66 7.71
C LEU A 43 20.35 -15.05 6.47
N GLY A 44 21.03 -14.15 5.76
CA GLY A 44 20.56 -13.60 4.48
C GLY A 44 20.43 -14.67 3.39
N ILE A 45 21.41 -15.57 3.29
CA ILE A 45 21.36 -16.72 2.37
C ILE A 45 20.29 -17.73 2.80
N GLU A 46 20.12 -17.95 4.11
CA GLU A 46 19.04 -18.79 4.65
C GLU A 46 17.66 -18.25 4.27
N ALA A 47 17.42 -16.95 4.43
CA ALA A 47 16.16 -16.30 4.06
C ALA A 47 15.85 -16.42 2.56
N VAL A 48 16.86 -16.28 1.68
CA VAL A 48 16.71 -16.51 0.24
C VAL A 48 16.35 -17.97 -0.06
N VAL A 49 17.02 -18.93 0.57
CA VAL A 49 16.72 -20.36 0.40
C VAL A 49 15.34 -20.71 0.93
N PHE A 50 14.92 -20.12 2.06
CA PHE A 50 13.58 -20.30 2.62
C PHE A 50 12.49 -19.75 1.67
N GLY A 51 12.69 -18.56 1.11
CA GLY A 51 11.79 -17.97 0.11
C GLY A 51 11.68 -18.82 -1.15
N VAL A 52 12.80 -19.35 -1.67
CA VAL A 52 12.81 -20.29 -2.80
C VAL A 52 12.16 -21.63 -2.44
N SER A 53 12.28 -22.10 -1.20
CA SER A 53 11.69 -23.37 -0.75
C SER A 53 10.16 -23.40 -0.78
N ALA A 54 9.52 -22.24 -0.63
CA ALA A 54 8.07 -22.08 -0.77
C ALA A 54 7.59 -22.27 -2.22
N ILE A 55 8.45 -22.02 -3.21
CA ILE A 55 8.15 -22.13 -4.64
C ILE A 55 8.37 -23.57 -5.13
N LYS A 56 7.58 -24.50 -4.60
CA LYS A 56 7.45 -25.84 -5.18
C LYS A 56 6.41 -25.82 -6.30
N PHE A 57 6.88 -25.68 -7.53
CA PHE A 57 6.12 -26.11 -8.71
C PHE A 57 5.94 -27.64 -8.64
N VAL A 58 4.80 -28.05 -8.07
CA VAL A 58 4.31 -29.42 -8.21
C VAL A 58 3.77 -29.54 -9.62
N ASP A 59 4.58 -30.10 -10.52
CA ASP A 59 4.10 -30.65 -11.79
C ASP A 59 3.11 -31.77 -11.45
N LYS A 60 1.84 -31.38 -11.29
CA LYS A 60 0.74 -32.25 -10.89
C LYS A 60 0.36 -33.12 -12.09
N LYS A 61 1.19 -34.14 -12.36
CA LYS A 61 0.86 -35.20 -13.30
C LYS A 61 -0.49 -35.78 -12.92
N GLU A 62 -1.47 -35.57 -13.79
CA GLU A 62 -2.73 -36.29 -13.71
C GLU A 62 -2.46 -37.79 -13.92
N PRO A 63 -3.21 -38.67 -13.24
CA PRO A 63 -2.96 -40.11 -13.32
C PRO A 63 -3.36 -40.64 -14.70
N GLU A 64 -2.38 -41.09 -15.50
CA GLU A 64 -2.63 -41.80 -16.76
C GLU A 64 -3.47 -43.07 -16.49
N VAL A 65 -4.71 -43.07 -16.97
CA VAL A 65 -5.63 -44.21 -16.80
C VAL A 65 -5.17 -45.39 -17.67
N SER A 66 -4.50 -46.36 -17.04
CA SER A 66 -4.10 -47.61 -17.70
C SER A 66 -4.23 -48.83 -16.77
N ASN A 67 -5.46 -49.31 -16.59
CA ASN A 67 -5.75 -50.62 -16.00
C ASN A 67 -6.63 -51.44 -16.96
N LYS A 68 -5.99 -52.03 -17.97
CA LYS A 68 -6.51 -53.19 -18.70
C LYS A 68 -5.65 -54.39 -18.29
N LEU A 69 -6.28 -55.54 -18.05
CA LEU A 69 -5.64 -56.71 -17.44
C LEU A 69 -4.45 -57.19 -18.28
N GLU A 70 -3.37 -57.65 -17.61
CA GLU A 70 -2.92 -59.05 -17.64
C GLU A 70 -1.87 -59.34 -16.52
N PRO A 71 -1.46 -60.59 -16.24
CA PRO A 71 -1.18 -61.02 -14.87
C PRO A 71 0.26 -60.79 -14.36
N ALA A 72 0.38 -60.74 -13.03
CA ALA A 72 1.65 -60.62 -12.32
C ALA A 72 2.53 -61.89 -12.39
N LYS A 73 3.86 -61.71 -12.26
CA LYS A 73 4.71 -62.41 -11.28
C LYS A 73 6.15 -61.85 -11.20
N TYR A 74 6.55 -61.46 -9.98
CA TYR A 74 7.90 -61.48 -9.36
C TYR A 74 9.17 -60.91 -10.02
N LEU A 75 9.92 -60.12 -9.22
CA LEU A 75 11.40 -60.09 -8.99
C LEU A 75 12.38 -60.03 -10.21
N ASP A 76 13.57 -59.41 -10.15
CA ASP A 76 14.33 -58.82 -9.03
C ASP A 76 15.34 -57.74 -9.53
N LYS A 77 15.88 -56.95 -8.60
CA LYS A 77 17.20 -56.27 -8.56
C LYS A 77 17.75 -55.30 -9.66
N SER A 78 18.44 -54.30 -9.09
CA SER A 78 19.74 -53.69 -9.47
C SER A 78 19.92 -52.84 -10.75
N GLU A 79 19.92 -51.52 -10.51
CA GLU A 79 21.07 -50.60 -10.72
C GLU A 79 21.70 -50.33 -12.11
N SER A 80 21.55 -49.04 -12.52
CA SER A 80 22.64 -48.07 -12.79
C SER A 80 23.14 -47.78 -14.24
N LEU A 81 23.99 -46.74 -14.32
CA LEU A 81 24.82 -46.25 -15.46
C LEU A 81 24.06 -45.49 -16.60
N THR A 82 24.14 -44.15 -16.76
CA THR A 82 25.23 -43.26 -17.31
C THR A 82 25.40 -43.30 -18.85
N SER A 83 25.75 -42.23 -19.62
CA SER A 83 25.97 -40.78 -19.36
C SER A 83 26.31 -39.93 -20.62
N SER A 84 25.98 -38.62 -20.61
CA SER A 84 26.75 -37.47 -21.17
C SER A 84 26.58 -37.00 -22.65
N PHE A 85 27.15 -35.81 -22.98
CA PHE A 85 27.33 -35.15 -24.30
C PHE A 85 26.07 -34.44 -24.91
N MET A 86 26.04 -33.53 -25.91
CA MET A 86 26.86 -32.39 -26.48
C MET A 86 25.97 -31.68 -27.57
N ASP A 87 26.16 -30.47 -28.17
CA ASP A 87 26.88 -29.22 -27.79
C ASP A 87 26.49 -27.96 -28.63
N THR A 88 27.01 -26.77 -28.26
CA THR A 88 27.43 -25.56 -29.04
C THR A 88 26.54 -24.76 -30.04
N ASN A 89 26.49 -23.42 -29.81
CA ASN A 89 26.65 -22.27 -30.76
C ASN A 89 25.57 -21.99 -31.87
N SER A 90 25.39 -20.79 -32.46
CA SER A 90 26.07 -19.45 -32.44
C SER A 90 25.09 -18.26 -32.67
N PHE A 91 25.59 -17.01 -32.73
CA PHE A 91 24.86 -15.72 -32.63
C PHE A 91 25.13 -14.74 -33.81
N LYS A 92 24.16 -13.91 -34.26
CA LYS A 92 24.37 -12.53 -34.78
C LYS A 92 23.07 -11.72 -35.02
N VAL A 93 23.25 -10.42 -35.30
CA VAL A 93 22.26 -9.31 -35.28
C VAL A 93 22.36 -8.48 -36.56
N ASN A 94 21.29 -7.74 -36.93
CA ASN A 94 21.41 -6.47 -37.67
C ASN A 94 20.22 -5.53 -37.39
N THR A 95 20.36 -4.25 -37.73
CA THR A 95 19.45 -3.13 -37.40
C THR A 95 19.24 -2.21 -38.59
N GLU A 96 18.07 -1.57 -38.74
CA GLU A 96 17.94 -0.37 -39.58
C GLU A 96 16.77 0.54 -39.14
N TYR A 97 16.86 1.83 -39.50
CA TYR A 97 15.95 2.91 -39.11
C TYR A 97 15.29 3.51 -40.36
N ASN A 98 14.11 4.12 -40.24
CA ASN A 98 13.62 5.10 -41.21
C ASN A 98 12.70 6.16 -40.56
N SER A 99 12.55 7.31 -41.22
CA SER A 99 11.94 8.52 -40.65
C SER A 99 11.26 9.36 -41.74
N TYR A 100 10.05 9.89 -41.47
CA TYR A 100 9.39 10.89 -42.31
C TYR A 100 8.52 11.87 -41.50
N LYS A 101 8.34 13.09 -42.04
CA LYS A 101 7.40 14.14 -41.61
C LYS A 101 6.44 14.44 -42.78
N GLY A 102 5.20 14.91 -42.50
CA GLY A 102 4.40 15.57 -43.56
C GLY A 102 2.89 15.77 -43.32
N GLU A 103 2.53 16.85 -42.63
CA GLU A 103 1.37 17.74 -42.91
C GLU A 103 -0.11 17.23 -42.90
N TYR A 104 -1.02 18.22 -43.01
CA TYR A 104 -2.46 18.22 -42.68
C TYR A 104 -3.37 17.54 -43.72
N SER A 105 -4.60 17.12 -43.32
CA SER A 105 -5.89 17.64 -43.89
C SER A 105 -7.15 16.89 -43.38
N LYS A 106 -8.19 17.67 -43.01
CA LYS A 106 -9.66 17.36 -42.98
C LYS A 106 -10.23 16.22 -42.10
N THR A 107 -11.10 16.63 -41.18
CA THR A 107 -12.28 15.87 -40.72
C THR A 107 -13.40 15.89 -41.77
N PRO A 108 -14.28 14.87 -41.83
CA PRO A 108 -15.55 14.93 -42.55
C PRO A 108 -16.71 15.35 -41.63
N ASP A 109 -17.57 16.24 -42.11
CA ASP A 109 -18.81 16.61 -41.41
C ASP A 109 -19.87 15.49 -41.51
N TYR A 110 -20.67 15.32 -40.47
CA TYR A 110 -21.92 14.55 -40.52
C TYR A 110 -23.12 15.49 -40.36
N VAL A 111 -23.95 15.56 -41.40
CA VAL A 111 -25.22 16.29 -41.41
C VAL A 111 -26.30 15.41 -40.78
N ILE A 112 -27.11 15.97 -39.90
CA ILE A 112 -28.35 15.38 -39.40
C ILE A 112 -29.51 16.21 -39.95
N ASP A 113 -30.36 15.60 -40.76
CA ASP A 113 -31.58 16.25 -41.27
C ASP A 113 -32.60 16.42 -40.13
N ALA A 114 -33.01 17.66 -39.87
CA ALA A 114 -34.03 17.98 -38.89
C ALA A 114 -35.42 18.00 -39.55
N VAL A 115 -36.36 17.19 -39.02
CA VAL A 115 -37.80 17.33 -39.31
C VAL A 115 -38.41 18.20 -38.23
N ALA A 116 -39.02 19.32 -38.63
CA ALA A 116 -39.57 20.31 -37.71
C ALA A 116 -41.03 20.02 -37.32
N LEU A 117 -41.45 20.59 -36.17
CA LEU A 117 -42.81 21.05 -35.90
C LEU A 117 -42.77 22.17 -34.83
N ASP A 118 -43.84 22.96 -34.75
CA ASP A 118 -43.80 24.37 -34.29
C ASP A 118 -43.81 24.63 -32.76
N PRO A 119 -43.42 25.85 -32.32
CA PRO A 119 -43.38 26.29 -30.92
C PRO A 119 -44.61 27.11 -30.48
N GLU A 120 -44.80 27.30 -29.16
CA GLU A 120 -45.57 28.44 -28.62
C GLU A 120 -45.22 28.72 -27.13
N LEU A 121 -45.13 30.03 -26.78
CA LEU A 121 -45.13 30.64 -25.42
C LEU A 121 -43.90 30.36 -24.49
N GLU A 122 -43.11 31.34 -24.02
CA GLU A 122 -43.38 32.47 -23.09
C GLU A 122 -43.52 32.04 -21.61
N GLU A 123 -42.92 32.69 -20.59
CA GLU A 123 -41.86 33.73 -20.50
C GLU A 123 -41.34 33.77 -19.02
N ILE A 124 -40.29 34.57 -18.71
CA ILE A 124 -39.87 35.03 -17.35
C ILE A 124 -39.18 33.94 -16.46
N SER A 125 -38.10 34.19 -15.69
CA SER A 125 -37.35 35.42 -15.33
C SER A 125 -35.82 35.23 -15.37
N GLN A 126 -35.09 36.35 -15.47
CA GLN A 126 -33.65 36.46 -15.19
C GLN A 126 -33.40 37.15 -13.83
N GLU A 127 -32.11 37.35 -13.50
CA GLU A 127 -31.57 38.23 -12.46
C GLU A 127 -31.67 37.75 -10.98
N ASN A 128 -30.69 38.01 -10.09
CA ASN A 128 -29.44 38.77 -10.25
C ASN A 128 -28.27 38.15 -9.47
N SER A 129 -27.05 38.41 -9.93
CA SER A 129 -25.81 38.25 -9.14
C SER A 129 -25.41 39.58 -8.50
N ASN A 130 -24.63 39.55 -7.41
CA ASN A 130 -23.65 40.62 -7.11
C ASN A 130 -22.67 40.26 -5.99
N PHE A 131 -21.45 40.78 -6.11
CA PHE A 131 -20.43 40.86 -5.07
C PHE A 131 -20.65 42.11 -4.19
N ILE A 132 -20.37 42.03 -2.89
CA ILE A 132 -19.86 43.16 -2.08
C ILE A 132 -18.76 42.63 -1.13
N SER A 133 -17.79 43.48 -0.80
CA SER A 133 -16.60 43.20 0.01
C SER A 133 -16.61 43.94 1.37
N ASN A 134 -15.64 43.60 2.23
CA ASN A 134 -15.36 44.17 3.55
C ASN A 134 -15.63 45.68 3.72
N GLU A 135 -16.37 46.05 4.76
CA GLU A 135 -15.96 47.03 5.78
C GLU A 135 -16.91 46.94 7.00
N ASP A 136 -16.36 46.93 8.22
CA ASP A 136 -16.86 47.64 9.42
C ASP A 136 -16.10 47.18 10.68
N LEU A 137 -15.49 48.13 11.39
CA LEU A 137 -14.73 47.94 12.64
C LEU A 137 -14.93 49.17 13.53
N SER A 138 -15.95 49.15 14.40
CA SER A 138 -16.20 50.23 15.37
C SER A 138 -17.04 49.76 16.56
N GLU A 139 -16.85 50.46 17.68
CA GLU A 139 -17.56 50.32 18.96
C GLU A 139 -17.32 48.95 19.69
N ILE A 140 -17.12 48.91 21.02
CA ILE A 140 -17.42 49.88 22.08
C ILE A 140 -16.13 50.24 22.86
N ASN A 141 -15.91 51.54 23.10
CA ASN A 141 -15.03 52.03 24.17
C ASN A 141 -15.82 52.09 25.49
N GLU A 142 -15.18 51.84 26.65
CA GLU A 142 -15.01 52.91 27.67
C GLU A 142 -14.19 52.52 28.92
N LEU A 143 -13.68 53.56 29.59
CA LEU A 143 -13.35 53.66 31.02
C LEU A 143 -12.28 52.73 31.63
N THR A 144 -11.02 53.08 31.40
CA THR A 144 -9.91 52.79 32.33
C THR A 144 -9.73 53.90 33.37
N GLN A 145 -9.85 53.61 34.68
CA GLN A 145 -9.18 54.37 35.75
C GLN A 145 -9.28 53.68 37.14
N TYR A 146 -8.48 54.17 38.10
CA TYR A 146 -8.40 53.82 39.54
C TYR A 146 -7.60 52.59 40.02
N GLU A 147 -6.34 52.91 40.37
CA GLU A 147 -5.66 52.65 41.66
C GLU A 147 -5.16 51.26 42.09
N THR A 148 -3.91 51.29 42.57
CA THR A 148 -3.21 50.22 43.30
C THR A 148 -3.52 50.26 44.80
N PRO A 149 -3.99 49.16 45.42
CA PRO A 149 -4.06 49.05 46.88
C PRO A 149 -2.76 48.47 47.46
N SER A 150 -1.90 49.33 48.01
CA SER A 150 -0.84 48.90 48.93
C SER A 150 -1.45 48.62 50.30
N ILE A 151 -1.39 47.38 50.79
CA ILE A 151 -1.75 47.02 52.18
C ILE A 151 -0.64 46.20 52.81
N GLU A 152 -0.38 46.47 54.08
CA GLU A 152 0.80 46.04 54.82
C GLU A 152 0.80 44.56 55.23
N THR A 153 2.00 44.09 55.56
CA THR A 153 2.27 42.79 56.16
C THR A 153 1.39 42.46 57.37
N LYS A 154 0.81 41.26 57.38
CA LYS A 154 0.75 40.45 58.59
C LYS A 154 1.51 39.15 58.37
N ILE A 155 2.50 38.93 59.22
CA ILE A 155 3.31 37.71 59.28
C ILE A 155 2.74 36.86 60.40
N ASP A 156 2.44 35.60 60.12
CA ASP A 156 2.52 34.49 61.06
C ASP A 156 2.80 33.19 60.25
N PRO A 157 3.38 32.15 60.87
CA PRO A 157 4.50 31.45 60.22
C PRO A 157 4.12 30.35 59.23
N MET A 158 4.99 30.19 58.22
CA MET A 158 5.06 28.98 57.40
C MET A 158 5.43 27.76 58.24
N THR A 159 4.85 26.60 57.91
CA THR A 159 5.29 25.31 58.46
C THR A 159 6.70 24.99 57.98
N GLU A 160 7.60 24.65 58.90
CA GLU A 160 9.04 24.48 58.67
C GLU A 160 9.40 23.19 57.91
N GLN A 161 9.14 23.13 56.59
CA GLN A 161 9.61 22.00 55.77
C GLN A 161 9.94 22.25 54.30
N GLU A 162 9.61 23.41 53.73
CA GLU A 162 10.01 23.79 52.37
C GLU A 162 11.07 24.91 52.37
N ASN A 163 12.33 24.52 52.60
CA ASN A 163 13.49 25.28 52.11
C ASN A 163 14.76 24.40 52.09
N LYS A 164 15.09 23.89 50.91
CA LYS A 164 16.43 23.41 50.55
C LYS A 164 16.91 24.12 49.30
N GLU A 165 16.96 25.45 49.37
CA GLU A 165 17.91 26.20 48.56
C GLU A 165 19.31 25.61 48.81
N ILE A 166 19.91 25.02 47.78
CA ILE A 166 21.29 24.61 47.86
C ILE A 166 22.12 25.89 47.77
N TYR A 167 22.52 26.40 48.93
CA TYR A 167 23.62 27.36 49.05
C TYR A 167 24.83 26.76 48.32
N ILE A 168 25.10 27.26 47.11
CA ILE A 168 26.43 27.13 46.52
C ILE A 168 27.32 27.93 47.47
N ALA A 169 28.20 27.23 48.19
CA ALA A 169 29.13 27.89 49.09
C ALA A 169 29.90 28.95 48.30
N SER A 170 29.97 30.16 48.86
CA SER A 170 30.76 31.25 48.30
C SER A 170 32.21 30.83 48.07
N ASP A 171 32.90 31.56 47.21
CA ASP A 171 34.33 31.38 46.97
C ASP A 171 35.15 31.28 48.27
N ILE A 172 36.34 30.68 48.18
CA ILE A 172 37.23 30.26 49.29
C ILE A 172 36.87 28.88 49.89
N ALA A 173 36.83 27.85 49.03
CA ALA A 173 36.86 26.43 49.45
C ALA A 173 37.51 25.45 48.44
N PHE A 174 38.25 25.95 47.44
CA PHE A 174 38.77 25.13 46.32
C PHE A 174 40.30 25.07 46.21
N GLU A 175 41.00 25.24 47.33
CA GLU A 175 42.41 24.85 47.47
C GLU A 175 42.55 23.76 48.55
N SER A 176 43.50 22.84 48.39
CA SER A 176 43.72 21.65 49.24
C SER A 176 42.62 20.57 49.24
N ALA A 177 42.38 19.96 48.07
CA ALA A 177 41.67 18.68 47.94
C ALA A 177 42.52 17.62 47.20
N THR A 178 43.75 17.41 47.67
CA THR A 178 44.56 16.25 47.26
C THR A 178 44.02 14.97 47.87
N ASP A 179 43.84 13.92 47.06
CA ASP A 179 43.42 12.56 47.40
C ASP A 179 42.06 12.40 48.11
N THR A 180 41.03 11.95 47.37
CA THR A 180 40.47 10.60 47.57
C THR A 180 39.48 10.24 46.45
N PRO A 181 39.36 8.96 46.05
CA PRO A 181 38.25 8.50 45.19
C PRO A 181 36.87 8.51 45.89
N LYS A 182 36.72 9.20 47.03
CA LYS A 182 35.46 9.32 47.79
C LYS A 182 34.69 10.60 47.45
N SER A 183 35.37 11.71 47.18
CA SER A 183 34.75 12.95 46.68
C SER A 183 34.02 12.68 45.36
N ASP A 184 34.72 12.01 44.45
CA ASP A 184 34.29 11.83 43.07
C ASP A 184 33.08 10.89 43.02
N ASN A 185 33.10 9.82 43.80
CA ASN A 185 31.93 8.95 43.98
C ASN A 185 30.72 9.69 44.60
N LEU A 186 30.92 10.68 45.48
CA LEU A 186 29.82 11.42 46.12
C LEU A 186 29.31 12.60 45.25
N PHE A 187 30.14 13.08 44.32
CA PHE A 187 29.73 13.94 43.20
C PHE A 187 28.92 13.14 42.17
N LEU A 188 29.47 12.04 41.66
CA LEU A 188 28.83 11.15 40.69
C LEU A 188 27.51 10.56 41.20
N ASN A 189 27.43 10.13 42.47
CA ASN A 189 26.18 9.63 43.05
C ASN A 189 25.07 10.70 43.18
N ARG A 190 25.41 11.99 43.20
CA ARG A 190 24.41 13.07 43.10
C ARG A 190 24.07 13.39 41.65
N PHE A 191 25.02 13.26 40.72
CA PHE A 191 24.74 13.33 39.28
C PHE A 191 23.84 12.21 38.77
N ASN A 192 23.94 11.00 39.33
CA ASN A 192 23.08 9.85 39.01
C ASN A 192 21.58 10.06 39.34
N LEU A 193 21.22 11.16 40.00
CA LEU A 193 19.82 11.56 40.24
C LEU A 193 19.25 12.43 39.09
N TYR A 194 20.12 13.04 38.29
CA TYR A 194 19.76 13.94 37.20
C TYR A 194 19.84 13.25 35.83
N LEU A 195 18.92 13.59 34.92
CA LEU A 195 19.11 13.29 33.50
C LEU A 195 19.98 14.37 32.86
N PHE A 196 20.99 13.94 32.10
CA PHE A 196 22.02 14.82 31.54
C PHE A 196 22.51 14.33 30.17
N ASP A 197 22.73 15.24 29.23
CA ASP A 197 23.55 15.03 28.02
C ASP A 197 24.39 16.31 27.83
N LEU A 198 25.69 16.15 27.57
CA LEU A 198 26.60 17.25 27.25
C LEU A 198 26.12 18.07 26.05
N LYS A 199 25.41 17.47 25.09
CA LYS A 199 24.91 18.19 23.91
C LYS A 199 23.89 19.28 24.28
N TRP A 200 23.12 19.11 25.36
CA TRP A 200 22.12 20.10 25.80
C TRP A 200 22.73 21.45 26.22
N ILE A 201 24.06 21.54 26.36
CA ILE A 201 24.81 22.79 26.52
C ILE A 201 24.52 23.79 25.39
N SER A 202 24.16 23.32 24.18
CA SER A 202 23.81 24.21 23.06
C SER A 202 22.41 24.83 23.16
N ILE A 203 21.61 24.48 24.18
CA ILE A 203 20.27 25.03 24.39
C ILE A 203 20.38 26.34 25.17
N ASN A 204 19.69 27.39 24.71
CA ASN A 204 19.56 28.67 25.38
C ASN A 204 19.10 28.48 26.85
N PRO A 205 19.79 29.06 27.86
CA PRO A 205 19.44 28.90 29.27
C PRO A 205 17.95 29.10 29.59
N LYS A 206 17.28 30.11 29.01
CA LYS A 206 15.84 30.35 29.27
C LYS A 206 14.94 29.21 28.79
N ASP A 207 15.28 28.63 27.64
CA ASP A 207 14.57 27.48 27.06
C ASP A 207 14.91 26.20 27.83
N TYR A 208 16.15 26.10 28.33
CA TYR A 208 16.61 24.98 29.16
C TYR A 208 15.98 24.98 30.57
N ASP A 209 15.84 26.13 31.22
CA ASP A 209 15.19 26.26 32.51
C ASP A 209 13.67 25.99 32.39
N SER A 210 13.06 26.37 31.26
CA SER A 210 11.70 25.99 30.88
C SER A 210 11.56 24.47 30.65
N LEU A 211 12.55 23.86 29.99
CA LEU A 211 12.65 22.40 29.83
C LEU A 211 12.79 21.68 31.17
N ARG A 212 13.51 22.26 32.13
CA ARG A 212 13.66 21.75 33.50
C ARG A 212 12.30 21.50 34.16
N VAL A 213 11.40 22.48 34.09
CA VAL A 213 10.03 22.40 34.61
C VAL A 213 9.21 21.37 33.83
N LEU A 214 9.34 21.35 32.50
CA LEU A 214 8.57 20.46 31.62
C LEU A 214 8.94 18.98 31.79
N ILE A 215 10.23 18.65 31.88
CA ILE A 215 10.69 17.27 32.08
C ILE A 215 10.30 16.74 33.46
N LEU A 216 10.33 17.59 34.49
CA LEU A 216 9.79 17.25 35.80
C LEU A 216 8.27 17.00 35.74
N LYS A 217 7.51 17.90 35.11
CA LYS A 217 6.05 17.80 34.90
C LYS A 217 5.61 16.52 34.17
N VAL A 218 6.35 16.10 33.14
CA VAL A 218 5.93 15.06 32.18
C VAL A 218 6.55 13.68 32.46
N PHE A 219 7.77 13.63 32.99
CA PHE A 219 8.52 12.37 33.22
C PHE A 219 8.85 12.12 34.69
N ASN A 220 8.57 13.06 35.61
CA ASN A 220 8.99 13.02 37.01
C ASN A 220 10.52 12.84 37.15
N ARG A 221 11.28 13.59 36.36
CA ARG A 221 12.75 13.58 36.31
C ARG A 221 13.31 14.99 36.40
N GLU A 222 14.39 15.18 37.13
CA GLU A 222 15.13 16.44 37.15
C GLU A 222 16.24 16.47 36.08
N LEU A 223 16.38 17.59 35.38
CA LEU A 223 17.61 17.96 34.65
C LEU A 223 18.53 18.75 35.60
N PRO A 224 19.85 18.88 35.38
CA PRO A 224 20.69 19.83 36.12
C PRO A 224 20.24 21.30 35.86
N HIS A 225 20.83 22.28 36.57
CA HIS A 225 20.59 23.70 36.30
C HIS A 225 21.57 24.23 35.24
N SER A 226 21.16 25.21 34.43
CA SER A 226 21.95 25.75 33.32
C SER A 226 23.36 26.24 33.72
N SER A 227 23.51 26.81 34.92
CA SER A 227 24.83 27.23 35.45
C SER A 227 25.83 26.08 35.64
N ILE A 228 25.37 24.85 35.86
CA ILE A 228 26.23 23.69 36.12
C ILE A 228 27.02 23.30 34.85
N PHE A 229 26.53 23.65 33.65
CA PHE A 229 27.22 23.36 32.39
C PHE A 229 28.63 23.95 32.31
N GLN A 230 28.92 25.10 32.93
CA GLN A 230 30.26 25.69 32.94
C GLN A 230 31.28 24.81 33.69
N LEU A 231 30.85 24.09 34.73
CA LEU A 231 31.68 23.10 35.41
C LEU A 231 31.91 21.88 34.49
N LEU A 232 30.84 21.38 33.86
CA LEU A 232 30.85 20.11 33.12
C LEU A 232 31.59 20.18 31.77
N GLN A 233 31.68 21.35 31.14
CA GLN A 233 32.55 21.56 29.97
C GLN A 233 34.04 21.32 30.28
N ASN A 234 34.44 21.50 31.55
CA ASN A 234 35.85 21.46 31.98
C ASN A 234 36.22 20.18 32.74
N THR A 235 35.29 19.23 32.90
CA THR A 235 35.54 17.96 33.60
C THR A 235 35.91 16.82 32.64
N ASN A 236 37.02 16.13 32.89
CA ASN A 236 37.40 14.87 32.23
C ASN A 236 36.58 13.65 32.73
N LEU A 237 35.39 13.86 33.29
CA LEU A 237 34.56 12.82 33.88
C LEU A 237 33.64 12.21 32.82
N ASN A 238 33.69 10.89 32.65
CA ASN A 238 32.76 10.17 31.79
C ASN A 238 31.40 10.03 32.48
N LEU A 239 30.52 11.02 32.29
CA LEU A 239 29.20 11.09 32.90
C LEU A 239 28.17 10.23 32.14
N PRO A 240 27.20 9.61 32.84
CA PRO A 240 26.14 8.86 32.19
C PRO A 240 25.24 9.80 31.37
N SER A 241 25.16 9.55 30.06
CA SER A 241 24.25 10.27 29.16
C SER A 241 22.83 9.72 29.25
N ALA A 242 21.83 10.60 29.29
CA ALA A 242 20.42 10.25 29.31
C ALA A 242 20.04 9.37 28.11
N SER A 243 19.28 8.29 28.37
CA SER A 243 18.87 7.33 27.35
C SER A 243 17.39 7.45 27.03
N ILE A 244 16.95 6.86 25.91
CA ILE A 244 15.53 6.75 25.58
C ILE A 244 14.71 5.98 26.65
N PHE A 245 15.35 5.17 27.49
CA PHE A 245 14.69 4.42 28.55
C PHE A 245 14.40 5.24 29.80
N ASP A 246 14.97 6.44 29.93
CA ASP A 246 14.77 7.33 31.07
C ASP A 246 13.50 8.18 30.96
N PHE A 247 13.04 8.40 29.71
CA PHE A 247 11.88 9.20 29.35
C PHE A 247 10.62 8.32 29.19
N LYS A 248 10.06 7.86 30.31
CA LYS A 248 8.84 7.03 30.35
C LYS A 248 7.60 7.88 30.66
N LEU A 249 6.54 7.73 29.86
CA LEU A 249 5.22 8.28 30.18
C LEU A 249 4.37 7.23 30.92
N ASP A 250 4.24 7.39 32.23
CA ASP A 250 3.36 6.53 33.05
C ASP A 250 1.86 6.80 32.81
N LYS A 251 1.53 8.00 32.33
CA LYS A 251 0.17 8.46 31.99
C LYS A 251 0.20 9.47 30.82
N PRO A 252 -0.94 9.72 30.15
CA PRO A 252 -1.05 10.84 29.22
C PRO A 252 -0.82 12.19 29.91
N HIS A 253 -0.19 13.13 29.23
CA HIS A 253 0.09 14.48 29.74
C HIS A 253 -0.36 15.56 28.76
N ILE A 254 -0.92 16.66 29.29
CA ILE A 254 -1.29 17.84 28.50
C ILE A 254 -0.09 18.77 28.39
N ILE A 255 0.25 19.13 27.15
CA ILE A 255 1.33 20.04 26.77
C ILE A 255 0.81 21.08 25.77
N SER A 256 1.34 22.29 25.85
CA SER A 256 1.16 23.34 24.84
C SER A 256 2.09 23.11 23.64
N ILE A 257 1.79 23.76 22.50
CA ILE A 257 2.68 23.76 21.33
C ILE A 257 4.09 24.31 21.63
N LYS A 258 4.22 25.21 22.63
CA LYS A 258 5.51 25.73 23.09
C LYS A 258 6.31 24.65 23.85
N GLU A 259 5.65 23.95 24.78
CA GLU A 259 6.25 22.80 25.47
C GLU A 259 6.63 21.68 24.49
N PHE A 260 5.81 21.40 23.48
CA PHE A 260 6.15 20.41 22.45
C PHE A 260 7.36 20.84 21.60
N ARG A 261 7.44 22.11 21.17
CA ARG A 261 8.64 22.68 20.51
C ARG A 261 9.90 22.50 21.38
N LEU A 262 9.80 22.74 22.68
CA LEU A 262 10.90 22.53 23.62
C LEU A 262 11.29 21.05 23.74
N MET A 263 10.35 20.12 23.90
CA MET A 263 10.65 18.67 23.93
C MET A 263 11.37 18.21 22.67
N VAL A 264 10.90 18.63 21.49
CA VAL A 264 11.54 18.27 20.22
C VAL A 264 12.95 18.85 20.13
N LEU A 265 13.20 20.06 20.63
CA LEU A 265 14.56 20.61 20.75
C LEU A 265 15.44 19.73 21.63
N LEU A 266 15.01 19.39 22.86
CA LEU A 266 15.77 18.54 23.78
C LEU A 266 16.14 17.19 23.16
N PHE A 267 15.16 16.49 22.57
CA PHE A 267 15.37 15.16 21.98
C PHE A 267 16.19 15.19 20.69
N LYS A 268 16.04 16.21 19.82
CA LYS A 268 16.91 16.37 18.64
C LYS A 268 18.35 16.70 19.04
N THR A 269 18.55 17.57 20.03
CA THR A 269 19.89 17.91 20.51
C THR A 269 20.61 16.70 21.11
N SER A 270 19.91 15.74 21.73
CA SER A 270 20.54 14.50 22.21
C SER A 270 20.66 13.37 21.18
N GLY A 271 19.95 13.42 20.04
CA GLY A 271 19.86 12.30 19.10
C GLY A 271 18.91 11.18 19.59
N LEU A 272 17.82 11.59 20.24
CA LEU A 272 16.80 10.74 20.86
C LEU A 272 15.43 10.89 20.17
N GLU A 273 15.38 11.27 18.89
CA GLU A 273 14.15 11.44 18.09
C GLU A 273 13.28 10.16 18.06
N VAL A 274 13.88 9.00 18.29
CA VAL A 274 13.25 7.69 18.54
C VAL A 274 12.15 7.74 19.62
N PHE A 275 12.15 8.78 20.46
CA PHE A 275 11.05 9.10 21.37
C PHE A 275 9.70 9.30 20.65
N PHE A 276 9.66 10.01 19.53
CA PHE A 276 8.42 10.32 18.81
C PHE A 276 7.86 9.12 18.02
N GLU A 277 8.69 8.10 17.76
CA GLU A 277 8.24 6.82 17.18
C GLU A 277 7.41 5.98 18.17
N LYS A 278 7.60 6.23 19.48
CA LYS A 278 7.04 5.45 20.60
C LYS A 278 5.87 6.16 21.30
N HIS A 279 5.54 7.38 20.88
CA HIS A 279 4.53 8.23 21.50
C HIS A 279 3.63 8.87 20.44
N ILE A 280 2.39 9.16 20.82
CA ILE A 280 1.37 9.82 19.99
C ILE A 280 1.09 11.19 20.60
N VAL A 281 0.91 12.20 19.74
CA VAL A 281 0.61 13.59 20.08
C VAL A 281 -0.64 14.01 19.34
N VAL A 282 -1.72 14.29 20.07
CA VAL A 282 -3.04 14.59 19.50
C VAL A 282 -3.63 15.83 20.15
N SER A 283 -4.13 16.76 19.35
CA SER A 283 -4.94 17.89 19.82
C SER A 283 -6.29 17.42 20.35
N ASN A 284 -6.65 17.83 21.57
CA ASN A 284 -8.00 17.69 22.09
C ASN A 284 -8.94 18.77 21.53
N SER A 285 -10.23 18.69 21.86
CA SER A 285 -11.27 19.64 21.44
C SER A 285 -11.06 21.08 21.92
N ASN A 286 -10.11 21.32 22.83
CA ASN A 286 -9.77 22.63 23.40
C ASN A 286 -8.48 23.22 22.78
N ASN A 287 -7.93 22.61 21.71
CA ASN A 287 -6.63 22.92 21.10
C ASN A 287 -5.40 22.69 22.02
N GLU A 288 -5.54 21.89 23.09
CA GLU A 288 -4.44 21.43 23.93
C GLU A 288 -3.87 20.11 23.38
N TYR A 289 -2.56 19.89 23.42
CA TYR A 289 -1.97 18.65 22.90
C TYR A 289 -1.79 17.62 24.02
N ILE A 290 -2.29 16.42 23.81
CA ILE A 290 -2.11 15.28 24.70
C ILE A 290 -0.99 14.41 24.13
N ILE A 291 0.13 14.30 24.86
CA ILE A 291 1.15 13.29 24.59
C ILE A 291 0.89 12.03 25.41
N ARG A 292 0.97 10.87 24.75
CA ARG A 292 0.75 9.55 25.35
C ARG A 292 1.66 8.50 24.72
N LYS A 293 1.81 7.35 25.40
CA LYS A 293 2.43 6.16 24.78
C LYS A 293 1.63 5.70 23.55
N LYS A 294 2.34 5.32 22.49
CA LYS A 294 1.80 4.69 21.29
C LYS A 294 1.43 3.22 21.58
N LYS A 295 0.29 2.77 21.09
CA LYS A 295 -0.10 1.34 21.09
C LYS A 295 0.39 0.67 19.80
N ASP A 296 0.29 -0.64 19.77
CA ASP A 296 0.59 -1.40 18.55
C ASP A 296 -0.36 -1.00 17.41
N ASN A 297 0.17 -0.91 16.19
CA ASN A 297 -0.53 -0.44 14.98
C ASN A 297 -1.10 0.99 15.04
N GLU A 298 -0.65 1.84 15.97
CA GLU A 298 -0.88 3.29 15.91
C GLU A 298 0.28 4.02 15.21
N TYR A 299 -0.05 5.06 14.44
CA TYR A 299 0.87 5.86 13.64
C TYR A 299 0.55 7.35 13.75
N GLN A 300 1.58 8.19 13.70
CA GLN A 300 1.47 9.64 13.77
C GLN A 300 1.88 10.28 12.44
N ILE A 301 1.08 11.21 11.95
CA ILE A 301 1.39 12.08 10.80
C ILE A 301 1.53 13.52 11.32
N PHE A 302 2.61 14.17 10.92
CA PHE A 302 2.86 15.59 11.20
C PHE A 302 2.85 16.41 9.91
N GLY A 303 2.14 17.54 9.92
CA GLY A 303 2.28 18.57 8.89
C GLY A 303 1.74 18.24 7.50
N ASN A 304 2.47 18.74 6.50
CA ASN A 304 1.98 18.98 5.14
C ASN A 304 1.85 17.69 4.31
N VAL A 305 0.62 17.18 4.23
CA VAL A 305 0.17 16.11 3.34
C VAL A 305 -1.11 16.64 2.68
N ARG A 306 -1.33 16.32 1.40
CA ARG A 306 -2.53 16.68 0.63
C ARG A 306 -3.82 16.44 1.42
N GLN A 307 -4.71 17.44 1.43
CA GLN A 307 -5.87 17.47 2.31
C GLN A 307 -6.83 16.30 2.06
N GLU A 308 -6.93 15.84 0.82
CA GLU A 308 -7.78 14.72 0.42
C GLU A 308 -7.27 13.38 1.01
N ILE A 309 -5.94 13.19 1.06
CA ILE A 309 -5.30 12.05 1.74
C ILE A 309 -5.63 12.07 3.23
N LEU A 310 -5.57 13.24 3.87
CA LEU A 310 -5.84 13.39 5.30
C LEU A 310 -7.32 13.13 5.63
N ILE A 311 -8.26 13.61 4.81
CA ILE A 311 -9.69 13.32 4.93
C ILE A 311 -9.94 11.82 4.79
N TYR A 312 -9.37 11.18 3.78
CA TYR A 312 -9.49 9.72 3.58
C TYR A 312 -8.95 8.92 4.77
N ALA A 313 -7.80 9.32 5.32
CA ALA A 313 -7.21 8.70 6.50
C ALA A 313 -8.09 8.87 7.75
N GLN A 314 -8.73 10.03 7.95
CA GLN A 314 -9.66 10.26 9.05
C GLN A 314 -10.93 9.40 8.91
N ASN A 315 -11.52 9.36 7.71
CA ASN A 315 -12.76 8.64 7.45
C ASN A 315 -12.58 7.11 7.60
N ASN A 316 -11.44 6.56 7.16
CA ASN A 316 -11.26 5.12 7.03
C ASN A 316 -10.26 4.49 8.02
N PHE A 317 -9.34 5.28 8.60
CA PHE A 317 -8.22 4.77 9.39
C PHE A 317 -7.96 5.53 10.71
N SER A 318 -8.91 6.34 11.19
CA SER A 318 -8.78 7.17 12.41
C SER A 318 -8.50 6.40 13.71
N ASN A 319 -8.76 5.09 13.75
CA ASN A 319 -8.36 4.23 14.88
C ASN A 319 -6.84 3.96 14.94
N ASN A 320 -6.15 4.09 13.81
CA ASN A 320 -4.74 3.75 13.63
C ASN A 320 -3.87 4.96 13.27
N ILE A 321 -4.42 5.94 12.56
CA ILE A 321 -3.70 7.10 12.03
C ILE A 321 -4.13 8.36 12.78
N PHE A 322 -3.18 8.95 13.51
CA PHE A 322 -3.34 10.19 14.24
C PHE A 322 -2.66 11.33 13.49
N ILE A 323 -3.42 12.38 13.18
CA ILE A 323 -2.98 13.50 12.35
C ILE A 323 -2.77 14.74 13.20
N SER A 324 -1.73 15.51 12.92
CA SER A 324 -1.48 16.82 13.53
C SER A 324 -0.90 17.79 12.51
N THR A 325 -1.80 18.39 11.71
CA THR A 325 -1.48 19.40 10.69
C THR A 325 -0.98 20.70 11.29
N LEU A 326 -1.54 21.12 12.44
CA LEU A 326 -1.10 22.30 13.22
C LEU A 326 0.36 22.21 13.74
N LEU A 327 1.02 21.06 13.54
CA LEU A 327 2.40 20.79 13.87
C LEU A 327 3.24 20.65 12.59
N GLU A 328 3.08 21.57 11.62
CA GLU A 328 3.75 21.50 10.31
C GLU A 328 5.29 21.57 10.39
N ASP A 329 5.83 22.36 11.32
CA ASP A 329 7.28 22.43 11.65
C ASP A 329 7.92 21.04 11.90
N PHE A 330 7.09 20.05 12.20
CA PHE A 330 7.48 18.72 12.64
C PHE A 330 7.28 17.64 11.57
N LYS A 331 6.98 17.99 10.31
CA LYS A 331 6.82 17.03 9.20
C LYS A 331 7.95 16.00 9.12
N ASN A 332 9.19 16.39 9.41
CA ASN A 332 10.37 15.51 9.42
C ASN A 332 10.39 14.47 10.57
N LEU A 333 9.39 14.47 11.47
CA LEU A 333 9.15 13.43 12.47
C LEU A 333 8.06 12.43 12.02
N SER A 334 7.43 12.65 10.85
CA SER A 334 6.54 11.66 10.23
C SER A 334 7.37 10.58 9.55
N HIS A 335 7.11 9.30 9.85
CA HIS A 335 7.72 8.18 9.13
C HIS A 335 7.15 7.99 7.71
N PHE A 336 5.98 8.56 7.42
CA PHE A 336 5.28 8.36 6.16
C PHE A 336 5.43 9.57 5.24
N SER A 337 5.86 9.33 4.01
CA SER A 337 5.55 10.19 2.87
C SER A 337 4.11 9.95 2.38
N GLU A 338 3.60 10.77 1.46
CA GLU A 338 2.28 10.53 0.86
C GLU A 338 2.17 9.17 0.18
N LEU A 339 3.26 8.71 -0.46
CA LEU A 339 3.30 7.42 -1.12
C LEU A 339 3.25 6.26 -0.11
N ASP A 340 3.87 6.42 1.06
CA ASP A 340 3.82 5.42 2.13
C ASP A 340 2.43 5.34 2.76
N LEU A 341 1.72 6.46 2.86
CA LEU A 341 0.30 6.50 3.26
C LEU A 341 -0.59 5.78 2.24
N ILE A 342 -0.43 6.10 0.95
CA ILE A 342 -1.16 5.43 -0.13
C ILE A 342 -0.89 3.92 -0.12
N ASN A 343 0.38 3.49 0.01
CA ASN A 343 0.75 2.09 0.15
C ASN A 343 0.14 1.44 1.40
N TYR A 344 0.09 2.15 2.54
CA TYR A 344 -0.57 1.68 3.75
C TYR A 344 -2.08 1.50 3.55
N PHE A 345 -2.76 2.42 2.86
CA PHE A 345 -4.19 2.27 2.54
C PHE A 345 -4.41 1.07 1.62
N ILE A 346 -3.64 0.92 0.54
CA ILE A 346 -3.71 -0.23 -0.37
C ILE A 346 -3.45 -1.53 0.39
N ALA A 347 -2.55 -1.54 1.37
CA ALA A 347 -2.28 -2.70 2.20
C ALA A 347 -3.45 -3.07 3.14
N ASN A 348 -4.19 -2.09 3.68
CA ASN A 348 -5.17 -2.29 4.75
C ASN A 348 -6.65 -2.07 4.35
N VAL A 349 -6.94 -1.61 3.13
CA VAL A 349 -8.32 -1.47 2.63
C VAL A 349 -9.00 -2.84 2.52
N SER A 350 -10.29 -2.89 2.86
CA SER A 350 -11.08 -4.12 2.75
C SER A 350 -11.34 -4.48 1.28
N GLN A 351 -11.09 -5.73 0.91
CA GLN A 351 -11.34 -6.29 -0.43
C GLN A 351 -12.79 -6.09 -0.92
N ASP A 352 -13.75 -6.03 0.01
CA ASP A 352 -15.18 -5.95 -0.24
C ASP A 352 -15.72 -4.50 -0.14
N SER A 353 -14.87 -3.52 0.20
CA SER A 353 -15.28 -2.11 0.37
C SER A 353 -15.02 -1.28 -0.90
N TYR A 354 -15.83 -1.54 -1.92
CA TYR A 354 -15.77 -0.84 -3.21
C TYR A 354 -15.94 0.68 -3.11
N THR A 355 -16.58 1.20 -2.05
CA THR A 355 -16.63 2.62 -1.72
C THR A 355 -15.26 3.15 -1.29
N GLN A 356 -14.63 2.54 -0.28
CA GLN A 356 -13.28 2.90 0.17
C GLN A 356 -12.23 2.79 -0.93
N ILE A 357 -12.43 1.88 -1.89
CA ILE A 357 -11.57 1.72 -3.06
C ILE A 357 -11.81 2.84 -4.09
N ASN A 358 -13.07 3.22 -4.36
CA ASN A 358 -13.38 4.37 -5.22
C ASN A 358 -12.81 5.68 -4.68
N ASP A 359 -12.92 5.90 -3.37
CA ASP A 359 -12.34 7.05 -2.69
C ASP A 359 -10.80 7.02 -2.77
N LEU A 360 -10.18 5.85 -2.56
CA LEU A 360 -8.72 5.66 -2.66
C LEU A 360 -8.18 6.01 -4.05
N LEU A 361 -8.89 5.62 -5.12
CA LEU A 361 -8.50 5.93 -6.50
C LEU A 361 -8.47 7.45 -6.75
N SER A 362 -9.38 8.23 -6.12
CA SER A 362 -9.40 9.69 -6.26
C SER A 362 -8.16 10.36 -5.66
N ILE A 363 -7.71 9.90 -4.48
CA ILE A 363 -6.59 10.54 -3.77
C ILE A 363 -5.21 10.09 -4.25
N ALA A 364 -5.11 8.85 -4.74
CA ALA A 364 -3.85 8.20 -5.03
C ALA A 364 -3.22 8.66 -6.36
N ASN A 365 -3.94 9.47 -7.17
CA ASN A 365 -3.46 10.17 -8.37
C ASN A 365 -2.63 9.25 -9.30
N VAL A 366 -3.22 8.10 -9.65
CA VAL A 366 -2.44 6.89 -9.94
C VAL A 366 -1.97 6.80 -11.39
N SER A 367 -1.01 7.64 -11.77
CA SER A 367 -0.26 7.54 -13.03
C SER A 367 0.76 6.39 -13.07
N SER A 368 0.62 5.38 -12.20
CA SER A 368 1.51 4.20 -12.18
C SER A 368 0.73 2.89 -12.07
N ASP A 369 0.79 2.11 -13.14
CA ASP A 369 0.11 0.82 -13.31
C ASP A 369 0.44 -0.18 -12.19
N ASN A 370 1.61 -0.07 -11.54
CA ASN A 370 1.98 -0.88 -10.37
C ASN A 370 1.09 -0.63 -9.15
N LEU A 371 0.68 0.62 -8.88
CA LEU A 371 -0.23 0.94 -7.78
C LEU A 371 -1.67 0.55 -8.13
N LEU A 372 -2.11 0.77 -9.39
CA LEU A 372 -3.41 0.29 -9.87
C LEU A 372 -3.52 -1.23 -9.78
N LEU A 373 -2.47 -1.95 -10.18
CA LEU A 373 -2.38 -3.41 -10.04
C LEU A 373 -2.41 -3.84 -8.58
N SER A 374 -1.79 -3.07 -7.68
CA SER A 374 -1.83 -3.35 -6.24
C SER A 374 -3.22 -3.16 -5.64
N ILE A 375 -3.97 -2.14 -6.07
CA ILE A 375 -5.39 -1.93 -5.72
C ILE A 375 -6.25 -3.06 -6.33
N LEU A 376 -6.10 -3.32 -7.62
CA LEU A 376 -6.88 -4.36 -8.33
C LEU A 376 -6.63 -5.75 -7.73
N ASN A 377 -5.42 -6.03 -7.26
CA ASN A 377 -5.09 -7.29 -6.58
C ASN A 377 -5.74 -7.46 -5.21
N LYS A 378 -6.17 -6.38 -4.55
CA LYS A 378 -6.98 -6.46 -3.32
C LYS A 378 -8.41 -6.92 -3.59
N ILE A 379 -8.98 -6.59 -4.75
CA ILE A 379 -10.34 -6.97 -5.12
C ILE A 379 -10.41 -8.47 -5.45
N THR A 380 -11.37 -9.18 -4.86
CA THR A 380 -11.66 -10.58 -5.18
C THR A 380 -12.31 -10.71 -6.57
N PRO A 381 -12.00 -11.76 -7.37
CA PRO A 381 -12.64 -11.92 -8.68
C PRO A 381 -14.17 -12.07 -8.57
N ILE A 382 -14.91 -11.16 -9.21
CA ILE A 382 -16.37 -11.09 -9.13
C ILE A 382 -17.06 -12.05 -10.09
N LYS A 383 -18.29 -12.42 -9.74
CA LYS A 383 -19.20 -13.22 -10.57
C LYS A 383 -20.47 -12.43 -10.78
N HIS A 384 -20.53 -11.70 -11.89
CA HIS A 384 -21.59 -10.75 -12.19
C HIS A 384 -22.88 -11.45 -12.62
N HIS A 385 -23.95 -11.28 -11.85
CA HIS A 385 -25.32 -11.55 -12.29
C HIS A 385 -25.92 -10.27 -12.89
N PHE A 386 -26.41 -10.33 -14.14
CA PHE A 386 -27.00 -9.17 -14.84
C PHE A 386 -28.22 -8.55 -14.15
N SER A 387 -28.87 -9.27 -13.22
CA SER A 387 -30.03 -8.80 -12.43
C SER A 387 -29.64 -8.11 -11.11
N SER A 388 -28.36 -7.89 -10.83
CA SER A 388 -27.85 -7.41 -9.54
C SER A 388 -27.20 -6.03 -9.65
N GLU A 389 -27.86 -5.01 -9.11
CA GLU A 389 -27.33 -3.64 -9.04
C GLU A 389 -26.00 -3.58 -8.28
N GLN A 390 -25.84 -4.38 -7.22
CA GLN A 390 -24.58 -4.48 -6.49
C GLN A 390 -23.45 -5.01 -7.39
N ASN A 391 -23.68 -6.11 -8.12
CA ASN A 391 -22.65 -6.64 -9.01
C ASN A 391 -22.37 -5.73 -10.22
N LEU A 392 -23.29 -4.83 -10.57
CA LEU A 392 -23.03 -3.76 -11.53
C LEU A 392 -22.14 -2.64 -10.95
N TYR A 393 -22.32 -2.26 -9.68
CA TYR A 393 -21.44 -1.31 -8.99
C TYR A 393 -20.03 -1.86 -8.77
N GLU A 394 -19.91 -3.14 -8.40
CA GLU A 394 -18.64 -3.86 -8.29
C GLU A 394 -17.91 -3.88 -9.65
N LEU A 395 -18.62 -4.27 -10.72
CA LEU A 395 -18.12 -4.28 -12.09
C LEU A 395 -17.65 -2.88 -12.54
N LYS A 396 -18.46 -1.85 -12.35
CA LYS A 396 -18.12 -0.45 -12.68
C LYS A 396 -16.84 0.00 -11.98
N THR A 397 -16.68 -0.35 -10.70
CA THR A 397 -15.47 -0.04 -9.94
C THR A 397 -14.23 -0.74 -10.51
N ILE A 398 -14.33 -2.02 -10.89
CA ILE A 398 -13.21 -2.73 -11.54
C ILE A 398 -12.90 -2.14 -12.92
N LEU A 399 -13.90 -1.82 -13.73
CA LEU A 399 -13.72 -1.17 -15.04
C LEU A 399 -13.03 0.19 -14.90
N LYS A 400 -13.41 1.00 -13.90
CA LYS A 400 -12.77 2.29 -13.60
C LYS A 400 -11.32 2.16 -13.15
N ILE A 401 -10.95 1.08 -12.45
CA ILE A 401 -9.54 0.78 -12.13
C ILE A 401 -8.78 0.42 -13.41
N LEU A 402 -9.39 -0.42 -14.27
CA LEU A 402 -8.79 -0.86 -15.52
C LEU A 402 -8.60 0.28 -16.53
N SER A 403 -9.51 1.26 -16.59
CA SER A 403 -9.41 2.43 -17.48
C SER A 403 -8.34 3.45 -17.08
N MET A 404 -7.73 3.31 -15.89
CA MET A 404 -6.63 4.16 -15.43
C MET A 404 -5.24 3.60 -15.81
N PHE A 405 -5.14 2.37 -16.31
CA PHE A 405 -3.87 1.77 -16.74
C PHE A 405 -3.35 2.43 -18.03
N ASN A 406 -2.04 2.62 -18.11
CA ASN A 406 -1.37 3.12 -19.31
C ASN A 406 -1.09 1.97 -20.30
N ASP A 407 -0.81 0.76 -19.81
CA ASP A 407 -0.57 -0.41 -20.66
C ASP A 407 -1.88 -1.16 -21.02
N PHE A 408 -2.49 -0.72 -22.12
CA PHE A 408 -3.66 -1.35 -22.73
C PHE A 408 -3.48 -2.84 -23.08
N SER A 409 -2.25 -3.37 -23.18
CA SER A 409 -2.03 -4.79 -23.44
C SER A 409 -2.33 -5.68 -22.22
N LEU A 410 -2.20 -5.13 -21.00
CA LEU A 410 -2.46 -5.84 -19.76
C LEU A 410 -3.96 -5.87 -19.40
N ILE A 411 -4.69 -4.79 -19.74
CA ILE A 411 -6.11 -4.57 -19.38
C ILE A 411 -6.98 -5.81 -19.65
N LYS A 412 -6.85 -6.43 -20.83
CA LYS A 412 -7.64 -7.61 -21.22
C LYS A 412 -7.36 -8.81 -20.31
N ASN A 413 -6.10 -9.13 -20.06
CA ASN A 413 -5.73 -10.25 -19.17
C ASN A 413 -6.19 -10.00 -17.73
N LEU A 414 -6.09 -8.75 -17.26
CA LEU A 414 -6.55 -8.35 -15.93
C LEU A 414 -8.08 -8.47 -15.79
N PHE A 415 -8.84 -8.01 -16.79
CA PHE A 415 -10.29 -8.16 -16.86
C PHE A 415 -10.73 -9.63 -16.75
N HIS A 416 -10.19 -10.50 -17.61
CA HIS A 416 -10.48 -11.96 -17.59
C HIS A 416 -10.08 -12.64 -16.27
N SER A 417 -9.07 -12.10 -15.56
CA SER A 417 -8.66 -12.60 -14.24
C SER A 417 -9.57 -12.17 -13.09
N LYS A 418 -10.39 -11.13 -13.29
CA LYS A 418 -11.16 -10.44 -12.23
C LYS A 418 -12.67 -10.49 -12.40
N ILE A 419 -13.20 -10.74 -13.60
CA ILE A 419 -14.63 -10.69 -13.87
C ILE A 419 -15.07 -11.95 -14.62
N LYS A 420 -16.12 -12.61 -14.11
CA LYS A 420 -16.88 -13.63 -14.84
C LYS A 420 -18.37 -13.31 -14.78
N PHE A 421 -19.13 -13.83 -15.73
CA PHE A 421 -20.57 -13.56 -15.88
C PHE A 421 -21.39 -14.82 -15.64
N PHE A 422 -22.62 -14.66 -15.18
CA PHE A 422 -23.62 -15.73 -15.11
C PHE A 422 -24.66 -15.56 -16.22
N ASP A 423 -24.94 -16.61 -16.98
CA ASP A 423 -26.01 -16.61 -17.98
C ASP A 423 -27.40 -16.89 -17.36
N THR A 424 -28.42 -16.99 -18.21
CA THR A 424 -29.82 -17.25 -17.82
C THR A 424 -30.04 -18.58 -17.08
N GLU A 425 -29.10 -19.53 -17.17
CA GLU A 425 -29.15 -20.82 -16.46
C GLU A 425 -28.21 -20.86 -15.24
N ASN A 426 -27.62 -19.71 -14.86
CA ASN A 426 -26.58 -19.56 -13.84
C ASN A 426 -25.30 -20.36 -14.13
N MET A 427 -24.97 -20.57 -15.41
CA MET A 427 -23.67 -21.09 -15.82
C MET A 427 -22.66 -19.94 -15.91
N LEU A 428 -21.45 -20.17 -15.38
CA LEU A 428 -20.37 -19.17 -15.44
C LEU A 428 -19.72 -19.13 -16.82
N PHE A 429 -19.44 -17.93 -17.32
CA PHE A 429 -18.77 -17.70 -18.60
C PHE A 429 -17.84 -16.47 -18.60
N ASP A 430 -16.98 -16.40 -19.60
CA ASP A 430 -16.12 -15.25 -19.93
C ASP A 430 -16.56 -14.63 -21.27
N VAL A 431 -16.24 -13.34 -21.51
CA VAL A 431 -16.46 -12.64 -22.79
C VAL A 431 -15.82 -13.37 -23.99
N GLN A 432 -14.80 -14.21 -23.77
CA GLN A 432 -14.22 -15.09 -24.79
C GLN A 432 -15.15 -16.23 -25.24
N ASP A 433 -16.08 -16.68 -24.40
CA ASP A 433 -17.01 -17.79 -24.71
C ASP A 433 -18.15 -17.36 -25.66
N LEU A 434 -18.38 -16.05 -25.81
CA LEU A 434 -19.48 -15.47 -26.61
C LEU A 434 -19.42 -15.90 -28.08
N ILE A 435 -20.52 -16.44 -28.62
CA ILE A 435 -20.60 -16.77 -30.05
C ILE A 435 -20.97 -15.52 -30.83
N ARG A 436 -20.07 -15.09 -31.73
CA ARG A 436 -20.16 -13.84 -32.50
C ARG A 436 -20.21 -14.13 -34.00
N PHE A 437 -21.28 -14.80 -34.46
CA PHE A 437 -21.44 -15.22 -35.86
C PHE A 437 -22.52 -14.43 -36.60
N LYS A 438 -22.30 -14.12 -37.89
CA LYS A 438 -23.20 -13.24 -38.68
C LYS A 438 -24.49 -13.89 -39.18
N SER A 439 -24.63 -15.21 -39.03
CA SER A 439 -25.78 -16.00 -39.42
C SER A 439 -26.21 -16.91 -38.28
N SER A 440 -27.45 -17.35 -38.25
CA SER A 440 -27.86 -18.50 -37.42
C SER A 440 -27.36 -19.83 -38.01
N THR A 441 -27.08 -19.90 -39.32
CA THR A 441 -26.63 -21.12 -40.01
C THR A 441 -25.16 -21.10 -40.42
N LEU A 442 -24.52 -22.26 -40.30
CA LEU A 442 -23.16 -22.56 -40.70
C LEU A 442 -23.16 -23.41 -41.97
N SER A 443 -22.97 -22.80 -43.14
CA SER A 443 -22.99 -23.46 -44.44
C SER A 443 -21.64 -24.09 -44.81
N PHE A 444 -21.64 -25.28 -45.42
CA PHE A 444 -20.47 -26.07 -45.81
C PHE A 444 -20.61 -26.63 -47.24
N GLY A 445 -19.47 -26.94 -47.87
CA GLY A 445 -19.40 -27.37 -49.27
C GLY A 445 -19.29 -26.20 -50.25
N PRO A 446 -18.96 -26.45 -51.53
CA PRO A 446 -18.69 -25.40 -52.52
C PRO A 446 -19.92 -24.55 -52.86
N ASN A 447 -21.12 -25.12 -52.75
CA ASN A 447 -22.40 -24.43 -53.01
C ASN A 447 -23.27 -24.29 -51.74
N ASN A 448 -22.67 -24.25 -50.55
CA ASN A 448 -23.39 -24.18 -49.25
C ASN A 448 -24.37 -25.35 -49.00
N GLU A 449 -24.10 -26.52 -49.59
CA GLU A 449 -25.00 -27.68 -49.67
C GLU A 449 -25.34 -28.33 -48.32
N ASN A 450 -24.53 -28.11 -47.28
CA ASN A 450 -24.75 -28.65 -45.94
C ASN A 450 -24.80 -27.50 -44.94
N GLU A 451 -25.95 -27.24 -44.32
CA GLU A 451 -26.09 -26.19 -43.31
C GLU A 451 -26.40 -26.78 -41.93
N ILE A 452 -25.84 -26.19 -40.88
CA ILE A 452 -26.10 -26.53 -39.47
C ILE A 452 -26.51 -25.27 -38.72
N ASN A 453 -27.59 -25.31 -37.93
CA ASN A 453 -28.02 -24.16 -37.14
C ASN A 453 -27.24 -24.11 -35.81
N LEU A 454 -26.87 -22.91 -35.36
CA LEU A 454 -26.20 -22.71 -34.07
C LEU A 454 -27.03 -23.22 -32.88
N THR A 455 -28.36 -23.22 -32.99
CA THR A 455 -29.28 -23.81 -31.99
C THR A 455 -29.13 -25.31 -31.81
N ASP A 456 -28.58 -26.01 -32.81
CA ASP A 456 -28.38 -27.46 -32.77
C ASP A 456 -27.03 -27.81 -32.11
N LEU A 457 -26.14 -26.81 -32.03
CA LEU A 457 -24.79 -26.91 -31.48
C LEU A 457 -24.70 -26.39 -30.03
N PHE A 458 -25.50 -25.40 -29.65
CA PHE A 458 -25.46 -24.75 -28.34
C PHE A 458 -26.88 -24.47 -27.81
N PRO A 459 -27.12 -24.55 -26.49
CA PRO A 459 -28.40 -24.19 -25.90
C PRO A 459 -28.66 -22.68 -26.05
N SER A 460 -29.94 -22.28 -26.01
CA SER A 460 -30.36 -20.88 -26.15
C SER A 460 -29.76 -19.96 -25.10
N SER A 461 -29.53 -20.47 -23.87
CA SER A 461 -28.82 -19.77 -22.79
C SER A 461 -27.41 -19.36 -23.18
N TYR A 462 -26.65 -20.25 -23.84
CA TYR A 462 -25.28 -19.99 -24.31
C TYR A 462 -25.25 -18.98 -25.46
N LEU A 463 -26.25 -19.02 -26.35
CA LEU A 463 -26.38 -18.09 -27.47
C LEU A 463 -26.80 -16.68 -27.01
N ASP A 464 -27.69 -16.58 -26.02
CA ASP A 464 -28.17 -15.30 -25.47
C ASP A 464 -27.08 -14.50 -24.75
N ARG A 465 -25.98 -15.13 -24.31
CA ARG A 465 -24.83 -14.45 -23.67
C ARG A 465 -24.30 -13.26 -24.47
N GLU A 466 -24.35 -13.32 -25.81
CA GLU A 466 -23.92 -12.21 -26.67
C GLU A 466 -24.89 -11.01 -26.57
N SER A 467 -26.20 -11.28 -26.48
CA SER A 467 -27.25 -10.29 -26.21
C SER A 467 -27.11 -9.68 -24.82
N GLN A 468 -26.91 -10.50 -23.79
CA GLN A 468 -26.68 -10.05 -22.41
C GLN A 468 -25.49 -9.07 -22.31
N ILE A 469 -24.35 -9.42 -22.90
CA ILE A 469 -23.16 -8.56 -22.90
C ILE A 469 -23.36 -7.30 -23.75
N LYS A 470 -24.06 -7.36 -24.89
CA LYS A 470 -24.42 -6.17 -25.68
C LYS A 470 -25.30 -5.21 -24.89
N ASN A 471 -26.31 -5.71 -24.18
CA ASN A 471 -27.21 -4.91 -23.35
C ASN A 471 -26.45 -4.25 -22.19
N LEU A 472 -25.59 -5.00 -21.49
CA LEU A 472 -24.70 -4.46 -20.45
C LEU A 472 -23.76 -3.38 -21.01
N THR A 473 -23.17 -3.61 -22.18
CA THR A 473 -22.30 -2.63 -22.85
C THR A 473 -23.08 -1.35 -23.18
N TYR A 474 -24.30 -1.47 -23.70
CA TYR A 474 -25.18 -0.32 -23.95
C TYR A 474 -25.51 0.45 -22.66
N THR A 475 -25.85 -0.23 -21.56
CA THR A 475 -26.06 0.42 -20.25
C THR A 475 -24.82 1.20 -19.79
N LEU A 476 -23.62 0.62 -19.89
CA LEU A 476 -22.38 1.30 -19.51
C LEU A 476 -22.06 2.53 -20.39
N LEU A 477 -22.41 2.48 -21.68
CA LEU A 477 -22.24 3.61 -22.61
C LEU A 477 -23.31 4.70 -22.46
N GLN A 478 -24.52 4.37 -21.99
CA GLN A 478 -25.59 5.35 -21.74
C GLN A 478 -25.37 6.19 -20.48
N GLU A 479 -24.57 5.71 -19.53
CA GLU A 479 -24.26 6.41 -18.28
C GLU A 479 -23.09 7.41 -18.39
N ASP A 480 -22.38 7.46 -19.54
CA ASP A 480 -21.16 8.27 -19.76
C ASP A 480 -20.11 8.09 -18.62
N TYR A 481 -20.08 6.89 -18.05
CA TYR A 481 -19.35 6.59 -16.81
C TYR A 481 -17.85 6.39 -17.04
N LEU A 482 -17.46 5.93 -18.24
CA LEU A 482 -16.09 5.70 -18.69
C LEU A 482 -16.01 5.97 -20.20
N ASP A 483 -14.80 6.25 -20.67
CA ASP A 483 -14.53 6.45 -22.09
C ASP A 483 -15.05 5.29 -22.97
N HIS A 484 -15.66 5.67 -24.10
CA HIS A 484 -16.27 4.74 -25.04
C HIS A 484 -15.23 3.83 -25.72
N GLU A 485 -14.06 4.36 -26.09
CA GLU A 485 -12.99 3.54 -26.72
C GLU A 485 -12.42 2.50 -25.73
N PHE A 486 -12.33 2.83 -24.44
CA PHE A 486 -12.00 1.87 -23.38
C PHE A 486 -13.09 0.78 -23.23
N ILE A 487 -14.37 1.16 -23.14
CA ILE A 487 -15.48 0.19 -23.01
C ILE A 487 -15.48 -0.77 -24.21
N TYR A 488 -15.37 -0.25 -25.44
CA TYR A 488 -15.23 -1.07 -26.64
C TYR A 488 -13.93 -1.88 -26.61
N THR A 489 -12.81 -1.35 -26.13
CA THR A 489 -11.56 -2.11 -26.03
C THR A 489 -11.69 -3.32 -25.11
N VAL A 490 -12.44 -3.24 -24.02
CA VAL A 490 -12.67 -4.34 -23.07
C VAL A 490 -13.67 -5.37 -23.62
N PHE A 491 -14.87 -4.95 -24.03
CA PHE A 491 -15.95 -5.87 -24.42
C PHE A 491 -15.92 -6.25 -25.92
N GLU A 492 -15.42 -5.37 -26.77
CA GLU A 492 -15.45 -5.46 -28.24
C GLU A 492 -14.09 -5.74 -28.88
N ASN A 493 -13.46 -6.84 -28.46
CA ASN A 493 -12.48 -7.54 -29.30
C ASN A 493 -13.20 -8.26 -30.48
N LEU A 494 -13.97 -7.52 -31.29
CA LEU A 494 -14.94 -7.99 -32.30
C LEU A 494 -14.29 -8.60 -33.57
N LYS A 495 -13.57 -9.71 -33.41
CA LYS A 495 -13.44 -10.66 -34.53
C LYS A 495 -14.69 -11.52 -34.54
N THR A 496 -15.47 -11.44 -35.62
CA THR A 496 -16.55 -12.40 -35.86
C THR A 496 -15.96 -13.80 -35.91
N ASP A 497 -16.60 -14.75 -35.23
CA ASP A 497 -16.09 -16.11 -35.16
C ASP A 497 -15.96 -16.73 -36.56
N ASN A 498 -14.86 -17.45 -36.77
CA ASN A 498 -14.76 -18.38 -37.88
C ASN A 498 -15.14 -19.79 -37.38
N LYS A 499 -15.33 -20.74 -38.30
CA LYS A 499 -15.80 -22.08 -37.94
C LYS A 499 -14.87 -22.84 -36.97
N SER A 500 -13.56 -22.56 -36.99
CA SER A 500 -12.60 -23.13 -36.03
C SER A 500 -12.72 -22.48 -34.65
N SER A 501 -13.00 -21.17 -34.56
CA SER A 501 -13.35 -20.53 -33.29
C SER A 501 -14.60 -21.16 -32.66
N ILE A 502 -15.62 -21.44 -33.48
CA ILE A 502 -16.85 -22.11 -33.03
C ILE A 502 -16.57 -23.55 -32.58
N GLN A 503 -15.69 -24.28 -33.28
CA GLN A 503 -15.24 -25.60 -32.84
C GLN A 503 -14.54 -25.56 -31.47
N ASN A 504 -13.67 -24.59 -31.24
CA ASN A 504 -12.99 -24.45 -29.94
C ASN A 504 -13.99 -24.11 -28.82
N LYS A 505 -14.95 -23.23 -29.07
CA LYS A 505 -16.03 -22.90 -28.11
C LYS A 505 -16.96 -24.10 -27.84
N LEU A 506 -17.25 -24.91 -28.86
CA LEU A 506 -18.00 -26.16 -28.71
C LEU A 506 -17.25 -27.18 -27.84
N ASN A 507 -15.95 -27.37 -28.07
CA ASN A 507 -15.11 -28.24 -27.24
C ASN A 507 -15.12 -27.74 -25.77
N ASN A 508 -14.83 -26.45 -25.55
CA ASN A 508 -14.88 -25.85 -24.21
C ASN A 508 -16.23 -26.05 -23.51
N TYR A 509 -17.35 -25.91 -24.24
CA TYR A 509 -18.70 -26.14 -23.72
C TYR A 509 -18.94 -27.62 -23.33
N LEU A 510 -18.50 -28.56 -24.17
CA LEU A 510 -18.64 -30.00 -23.89
C LEU A 510 -17.76 -30.43 -22.70
N ASP A 511 -16.53 -29.94 -22.64
CA ASP A 511 -15.60 -30.19 -21.52
C ASP A 511 -16.13 -29.59 -20.21
N PHE A 512 -16.64 -28.35 -20.23
CA PHE A 512 -17.20 -27.68 -19.05
C PHE A 512 -18.50 -28.33 -18.55
N THR A 513 -19.37 -28.77 -19.46
CA THR A 513 -20.62 -29.46 -19.10
C THR A 513 -20.46 -30.96 -18.89
N ASN A 514 -19.29 -31.53 -19.18
CA ASN A 514 -18.98 -32.96 -19.15
C ASN A 514 -19.97 -33.82 -19.98
N ASN A 515 -20.50 -33.24 -21.06
CA ASN A 515 -21.51 -33.86 -21.93
C ASN A 515 -20.88 -34.60 -23.11
N GLN A 516 -21.54 -35.68 -23.55
CA GLN A 516 -21.22 -36.30 -24.84
C GLN A 516 -21.83 -35.46 -25.99
N PRO A 517 -21.10 -35.29 -27.11
CA PRO A 517 -21.60 -34.51 -28.24
C PRO A 517 -22.84 -35.15 -28.90
N ASN A 518 -23.84 -34.33 -29.21
CA ASN A 518 -25.05 -34.73 -29.91
C ASN A 518 -24.79 -34.98 -31.42
N ASN A 519 -25.79 -35.49 -32.14
CA ASN A 519 -25.67 -35.82 -33.57
C ASN A 519 -25.28 -34.62 -34.47
N ALA A 520 -25.79 -33.42 -34.18
CA ALA A 520 -25.47 -32.21 -34.94
C ALA A 520 -24.06 -31.68 -34.62
N GLN A 521 -23.66 -31.74 -33.35
CA GLN A 521 -22.29 -31.42 -32.89
C GLN A 521 -21.27 -32.37 -33.53
N LEU A 522 -21.55 -33.68 -33.57
CA LEU A 522 -20.74 -34.66 -34.28
C LEU A 522 -20.69 -34.39 -35.80
N ALA A 523 -21.83 -34.07 -36.43
CA ALA A 523 -21.88 -33.73 -37.85
C ALA A 523 -21.05 -32.48 -38.19
N PHE A 524 -21.11 -31.44 -37.35
CA PHE A 524 -20.31 -30.22 -37.48
C PHE A 524 -18.81 -30.51 -37.39
N ILE A 525 -18.37 -31.31 -36.40
CA ILE A 525 -16.96 -31.71 -36.24
C ILE A 525 -16.47 -32.54 -37.44
N LEU A 526 -17.33 -33.41 -38.01
CA LEU A 526 -17.01 -34.19 -39.21
C LEU A 526 -16.93 -33.31 -40.47
N LEU A 527 -17.90 -32.42 -40.69
CA LEU A 527 -17.90 -31.48 -41.82
C LEU A 527 -16.68 -30.55 -41.79
N LEU A 528 -16.29 -30.07 -40.60
CA LEU A 528 -15.05 -29.31 -40.42
C LEU A 528 -13.84 -30.09 -40.93
N LYS A 529 -13.67 -31.34 -40.48
CA LYS A 529 -12.60 -32.26 -40.89
C LYS A 529 -12.65 -32.70 -42.36
N HIS A 530 -13.68 -32.29 -43.11
CA HIS A 530 -13.80 -32.51 -44.56
C HIS A 530 -13.83 -31.20 -45.37
N SER A 531 -13.64 -30.04 -44.71
CA SER A 531 -13.71 -28.71 -45.33
C SER A 531 -12.41 -27.89 -45.18
N GLY A 532 -11.36 -28.50 -44.64
CA GLY A 532 -9.98 -28.00 -44.59
C GLY A 532 -8.99 -29.10 -44.96
#